data_AF-A0A4R6PK27-F1
#
_entry.id   AF-A0A4R6PK27-F1
#
_cell.length_a   1.000
_cell.length_b   1.000
_cell.length_c   1.000
_cell.angle_alpha   90.00
_cell.angle_beta   90.00
_cell.angle_gamma   90.00
#
_symmetry.space_group_name_H-M   'P 1'
#
loop_
_entity.id
_entity.type
_entity.pdbx_description
1 polymer ?
#
loop_
_entity_poly.entity_id
_entity_poly.type
_entity_poly.pdbx_seq_one_letter_code
_entity_poly.pdbx_strand_id
1 'polypeptide(L)'
;MIYRRIDDIYLDPMHFRPDSVLGVAGVLSAARVGNVVISSAVGNGVGDDKLVYTYVPAIIEYYLGEKPVLPNVDTFRCWLDRSWCTATSRMRAVSSARST
;
A
#
# COMPACT_ATOMS: atom_id res chain seq x y z
N MET A 1 12.26 -18.65 9.37
CA MET A 1 11.37 -17.46 9.32
C MET A 1 12.23 -16.23 9.46
N ILE A 2 12.14 -15.28 8.52
CA ILE A 2 12.90 -14.02 8.53
C ILE A 2 11.89 -12.89 8.73
N TYR A 3 12.04 -12.13 9.82
CA TYR A 3 11.31 -10.89 10.03
C TYR A 3 12.14 -9.73 9.51
N ARG A 4 11.75 -9.17 8.36
CA ARG A 4 12.50 -8.10 7.70
C ARG A 4 12.07 -6.72 8.22
N ARG A 5 13.05 -5.82 8.35
CA ARG A 5 12.85 -4.40 8.65
C ARG A 5 13.41 -3.49 7.55
N ILE A 6 13.57 -4.06 6.37
CA ILE A 6 14.07 -3.42 5.16
C ILE A 6 13.00 -3.50 4.07
N ASP A 7 13.00 -2.53 3.17
CA ASP A 7 12.08 -2.49 2.03
C ASP A 7 12.38 -3.55 0.98
N ASP A 8 11.36 -3.94 0.20
CA ASP A 8 11.45 -4.98 -0.82
C ASP A 8 12.53 -4.68 -1.86
N ILE A 9 12.64 -3.41 -2.29
CA ILE A 9 13.61 -2.99 -3.32
C ILE A 9 15.08 -3.20 -2.91
N TYR A 10 15.37 -3.30 -1.61
CA TYR A 10 16.72 -3.49 -1.09
C TYR A 10 16.97 -4.94 -0.64
N LEU A 11 15.95 -5.80 -0.64
CA LEU A 11 15.96 -7.12 -0.01
C LEU A 11 16.89 -8.13 -0.71
N ASP A 12 16.94 -8.12 -2.03
CA ASP A 12 17.72 -9.06 -2.82
C ASP A 12 18.32 -8.34 -4.05
N PRO A 13 19.64 -8.11 -4.09
CA PRO A 13 20.28 -7.45 -5.23
C PRO A 13 20.18 -8.25 -6.54
N MET A 14 19.90 -9.56 -6.48
CA MET A 14 19.71 -10.37 -7.68
C MET A 14 18.35 -10.17 -8.35
N HIS A 15 17.36 -9.66 -7.62
CA HIS A 15 15.98 -9.51 -8.09
C HIS A 15 15.51 -8.05 -8.15
N PHE A 16 16.08 -7.18 -7.33
CA PHE A 16 15.67 -5.79 -7.20
C PHE A 16 16.83 -4.85 -7.56
N ARG A 17 17.29 -4.03 -6.61
CA ARG A 17 18.37 -3.08 -6.82
C ARG A 17 19.74 -3.77 -6.74
N PRO A 18 20.51 -3.89 -7.83
CA PRO A 18 21.80 -4.57 -7.83
C PRO A 18 22.87 -3.82 -7.02
N ASP A 19 22.67 -2.52 -6.81
CA ASP A 19 23.50 -1.66 -5.95
C ASP A 19 23.16 -1.79 -4.45
N SER A 20 22.14 -2.58 -4.08
CA SER A 20 21.78 -2.79 -2.68
C SER A 20 22.84 -3.59 -1.93
N VAL A 21 23.37 -3.00 -0.86
CA VAL A 21 24.26 -3.65 0.12
C VAL A 21 23.54 -4.05 1.42
N LEU A 22 22.23 -3.78 1.53
CA LEU A 22 21.43 -4.05 2.72
C LEU A 22 20.82 -5.46 2.74
N GLY A 23 20.55 -6.02 1.56
CA GLY A 23 19.86 -7.29 1.37
C GLY A 23 20.77 -8.50 1.36
N VAL A 24 20.19 -9.65 1.05
CA VAL A 24 20.92 -10.92 0.90
C VAL A 24 20.68 -11.46 -0.50
N ALA A 25 21.76 -11.63 -1.27
CA ALA A 25 21.68 -12.15 -2.64
C ALA A 25 21.04 -13.54 -2.65
N GLY A 26 19.97 -13.71 -3.44
CA GLY A 26 19.28 -14.99 -3.61
C GLY A 26 18.30 -15.35 -2.50
N VAL A 27 18.06 -14.47 -1.51
CA VAL A 27 17.07 -14.73 -0.45
C VAL A 27 15.67 -14.92 -1.01
N LEU A 28 15.32 -14.24 -2.12
CA LEU A 28 14.02 -14.41 -2.75
C LEU A 28 13.89 -15.77 -3.44
N SER A 29 14.98 -16.27 -4.05
CA SER A 29 15.01 -17.63 -4.60
C SER A 29 14.82 -18.68 -3.50
N ALA A 30 15.52 -18.52 -2.37
CA ALA A 30 15.36 -19.39 -1.21
C ALA A 30 13.92 -19.38 -0.66
N ALA A 31 13.26 -18.21 -0.67
CA ALA A 31 11.86 -18.09 -0.29
C ALA A 31 10.91 -18.77 -1.29
N ARG A 32 11.15 -18.61 -2.59
CA ARG A 32 10.35 -19.21 -3.66
C ARG A 32 10.36 -20.74 -3.64
N VAL A 33 11.49 -21.36 -3.30
CA VAL A 33 11.59 -22.82 -3.15
C VAL A 33 11.10 -23.32 -1.78
N GLY A 34 10.61 -22.43 -0.92
CA GLY A 34 10.01 -22.78 0.38
C GLY A 34 11.00 -23.01 1.53
N ASN A 35 12.30 -22.76 1.34
CA ASN A 35 13.31 -22.96 2.38
C ASN A 35 13.22 -21.91 3.50
N VAL A 36 12.75 -20.71 3.16
CA VAL A 36 12.54 -19.62 4.12
C VAL A 36 11.21 -18.93 3.88
N VAL A 37 10.62 -18.41 4.97
CA VAL A 37 9.45 -17.54 4.92
C VAL A 37 9.89 -16.14 5.31
N ILE A 38 9.52 -15.14 4.52
CA ILE A 38 9.82 -13.72 4.73
C ILE A 38 8.56 -13.02 5.24
N SER A 39 8.68 -12.29 6.34
CA SER A 39 7.60 -11.52 6.93
C SER A 39 8.00 -10.05 7.10
N SER A 40 7.26 -9.09 6.57
CA SER A 40 6.08 -9.26 5.70
C SER A 40 6.45 -9.80 4.32
N ALA A 41 5.49 -10.44 3.64
CA ALA A 41 5.69 -10.96 2.30
C ALA A 41 6.14 -9.85 1.33
N VAL A 42 6.92 -10.24 0.32
CA VAL A 42 7.35 -9.35 -0.75
C VAL A 42 6.12 -8.96 -1.58
N GLY A 43 5.97 -7.66 -1.88
CA GLY A 43 4.84 -7.12 -2.63
C GLY A 43 3.62 -6.75 -1.79
N ASN A 44 3.67 -6.91 -0.46
CA ASN A 44 2.56 -6.52 0.43
C ASN A 44 2.18 -5.03 0.31
N GLY A 45 3.10 -4.18 -0.15
CA GLY A 45 2.86 -2.73 -0.32
C GLY A 45 1.71 -2.40 -1.27
N VAL A 46 1.32 -3.30 -2.20
CA VAL A 46 0.14 -3.09 -3.06
C VAL A 46 -1.14 -3.04 -2.23
N GLY A 47 -1.25 -3.81 -1.14
CA GLY A 47 -2.44 -3.85 -0.29
C GLY A 47 -2.69 -2.54 0.46
N ASP A 48 -1.62 -1.84 0.83
CA ASP A 48 -1.67 -0.58 1.60
C ASP A 48 -1.54 0.68 0.72
N ASP A 49 -1.55 0.53 -0.60
CA ASP A 49 -1.45 1.68 -1.49
C ASP A 49 -2.65 2.63 -1.33
N LYS A 50 -2.40 3.93 -1.45
CA LYS A 50 -3.43 4.97 -1.27
C LYS A 50 -4.61 4.82 -2.24
N LEU A 51 -4.36 4.32 -3.45
CA LEU A 51 -5.40 4.01 -4.40
C LEU A 51 -6.23 2.82 -3.94
N VAL A 52 -5.56 1.74 -3.52
CA VAL A 52 -6.20 0.51 -3.05
C VAL A 52 -7.05 0.76 -1.81
N TYR A 53 -6.62 1.68 -0.94
CA TYR A 53 -7.41 2.13 0.22
C TYR A 53 -8.84 2.53 -0.15
N THR A 54 -9.05 3.18 -1.31
CA THR A 54 -10.40 3.59 -1.76
C THR A 54 -11.33 2.42 -2.09
N TYR A 55 -10.78 1.21 -2.28
CA TYR A 55 -11.51 -0.01 -2.60
C TYR A 55 -11.66 -0.97 -1.42
N VAL A 56 -11.05 -0.68 -0.26
CA VAL A 56 -11.11 -1.56 0.93
C VAL A 56 -12.54 -1.98 1.30
N PRO A 57 -13.56 -1.07 1.30
CA PRO A 57 -14.94 -1.49 1.53
C PRO A 57 -15.45 -2.56 0.57
N ALA A 58 -15.18 -2.38 -0.73
CA ALA A 58 -15.57 -3.34 -1.76
C ALA A 58 -14.79 -4.66 -1.65
N ILE A 59 -13.52 -4.60 -1.24
CA ILE A 59 -12.68 -5.79 -0.97
C ILE A 59 -13.27 -6.59 0.20
N ILE A 60 -13.66 -5.93 1.30
CA ILE A 60 -14.31 -6.57 2.45
C ILE A 60 -15.60 -7.28 2.01
N GLU A 61 -16.47 -6.57 1.29
CA GLU A 61 -17.71 -7.16 0.79
C GLU A 61 -17.46 -8.34 -0.16
N TYR A 62 -16.46 -8.25 -1.04
CA TYR A 62 -16.13 -9.30 -2.00
C TYR A 62 -15.57 -10.56 -1.35
N TYR A 63 -14.62 -10.43 -0.41
CA TYR A 63 -13.94 -11.58 0.20
C TYR A 63 -14.66 -12.15 1.42
N LEU A 64 -15.34 -11.31 2.21
CA LEU A 64 -15.97 -11.72 3.46
C LEU A 64 -17.51 -11.74 3.36
N GLY A 65 -18.12 -11.07 2.39
CA GLY A 65 -19.58 -10.96 2.31
C GLY A 65 -20.19 -10.09 3.43
N GLU A 66 -19.36 -9.33 4.12
CA GLU A 66 -19.73 -8.53 5.29
C GLU A 66 -19.69 -7.03 4.99
N LYS A 67 -20.42 -6.25 5.78
CA LYS A 67 -20.29 -4.78 5.76
C LYS A 67 -19.09 -4.36 6.60
N PRO A 68 -18.29 -3.37 6.16
CA PRO A 68 -17.18 -2.85 6.95
C PRO A 68 -17.64 -2.35 8.33
N VAL A 69 -17.03 -2.88 9.39
CA VAL A 69 -17.31 -2.44 10.78
C VAL A 69 -16.74 -1.05 11.04
N LEU A 70 -15.56 -0.77 10.48
CA LEU A 70 -14.90 0.54 10.56
C LEU A 70 -15.11 1.30 9.25
N PRO A 71 -15.60 2.56 9.30
CA PRO A 71 -15.76 3.37 8.11
C PRO A 71 -14.41 3.87 7.60
N ASN A 72 -14.24 3.88 6.27
CA ASN A 72 -13.09 4.52 5.65
C ASN A 72 -13.19 6.05 5.74
N VAL A 73 -12.04 6.71 5.81
CA VAL A 73 -11.95 8.16 5.68
C VAL A 73 -12.19 8.55 4.21
N ASP A 74 -12.97 9.61 4.01
CA ASP A 74 -13.24 10.18 2.68
C ASP A 74 -11.93 10.43 1.91
N THR A 75 -11.69 9.60 0.89
CA THR A 75 -10.48 9.65 0.06
C THR A 75 -10.88 9.73 -1.41
N PHE A 76 -10.32 10.72 -2.12
CA PHE A 76 -10.77 11.07 -3.46
C PHE A 76 -9.80 10.61 -4.55
N ARG A 77 -10.36 10.01 -5.60
CA ARG A 77 -9.66 9.56 -6.80
C ARG A 77 -9.51 10.71 -7.79
N CYS A 78 -8.43 11.49 -7.64
CA CYS A 78 -8.25 12.76 -8.35
C CYS A 78 -8.12 12.68 -9.88
N TRP A 79 -8.03 11.50 -10.49
CA TRP A 79 -8.10 11.36 -11.95
C TRP A 79 -9.55 11.27 -12.46
N LEU A 80 -10.54 11.11 -11.58
CA LEU A 80 -11.95 11.20 -11.91
C LEU A 80 -12.42 12.63 -11.74
N ASP A 81 -13.00 13.22 -12.79
CA ASP A 81 -13.43 14.62 -12.84
C ASP A 81 -14.27 15.03 -11.61
N ARG A 82 -15.31 14.23 -11.30
CA ARG A 82 -16.20 14.49 -10.16
C ARG A 82 -15.45 14.46 -8.82
N SER A 83 -14.55 13.49 -8.63
CA SER A 83 -13.79 13.35 -7.39
C SER A 83 -12.75 14.46 -7.24
N TRP A 84 -12.12 14.88 -8.34
CA TRP A 84 -11.18 16.00 -8.35
C TRP A 84 -11.84 17.33 -7.97
N CYS A 85 -13.00 17.63 -8.57
CA CYS A 85 -13.80 18.81 -8.23
C CYS A 85 -14.19 18.84 -6.74
N THR A 86 -14.57 17.67 -6.20
CA THR A 86 -14.97 17.55 -4.78
C THR A 86 -13.77 17.71 -3.84
N ALA A 87 -12.62 17.15 -4.19
CA ALA A 87 -11.41 17.27 -3.37
C ALA A 87 -10.90 18.72 -3.33
N THR A 88 -10.89 19.42 -4.48
CA THR A 88 -10.44 20.81 -4.56
C THR A 88 -11.38 21.78 -3.86
N SER A 89 -12.71 21.57 -3.94
CA SER A 89 -13.67 22.40 -3.19
C SER A 89 -13.52 22.23 -1.67
N ARG A 90 -13.34 21.01 -1.18
CA ARG A 90 -13.06 20.73 0.25
C ARG A 90 -11.74 21.34 0.72
N MET A 91 -10.66 21.23 -0.07
CA MET A 91 -9.38 21.86 0.28
C MET A 91 -9.49 23.39 0.37
N ARG A 92 -10.21 24.03 -0.55
CA ARG A 92 -10.47 25.47 -0.51
C ARG A 92 -11.25 25.88 0.75
N ALA A 93 -12.29 25.13 1.11
CA ALA A 93 -13.07 25.39 2.32
C ALA A 93 -12.23 25.28 3.61
N VAL A 94 -11.33 24.30 3.69
CA VAL A 94 -10.39 24.16 4.82
C VAL A 94 -9.41 25.33 4.88
N SER A 95 -8.92 25.81 3.72
CA SER A 95 -7.99 26.94 3.66
C SER A 95 -8.61 28.26 4.13
N SER A 96 -9.86 28.53 3.76
CA SER A 96 -10.58 29.74 4.18
C SER A 96 -10.92 29.76 5.67
N ALA A 97 -11.04 28.58 6.30
CA ALA A 97 -11.35 28.45 7.72
C ALA A 97 -10.12 28.66 8.64
N ARG A 98 -8.89 28.68 8.09
CA ARG A 98 -7.66 28.92 8.86
C ARG A 98 -7.17 30.37 8.84
N SER A 99 -7.79 31.23 8.01
CA SER A 99 -7.42 32.65 7.86
C SER A 99 -8.23 33.62 8.75
N THR A 100 -9.02 33.08 9.68
CA THR A 100 -9.77 33.79 10.74
C THR A 100 -9.37 33.23 12.09
#